data_AF-A0A1C7MBB6-F1
#
_entry.id   AF-A0A1C7MBB6-F1
#
_cell.length_a   1.000
_cell.length_b   1.000
_cell.length_c   1.000
_cell.angle_alpha   90.00
_cell.angle_beta   90.00
_cell.angle_gamma   90.00
#
_symmetry.space_group_name_H-M   'P 1'
#
loop_
_entity.id
_entity.type
_entity.pdbx_description
1 polymer ?
#
loop_
_entity_poly.entity_id
_entity_poly.type
_entity_poly.pdbx_seq_one_letter_code
_entity_poly.pdbx_strand_id
1 'polypeptide(L)'
;MWDQLPSYADATKTYEEWREEVKAFYPTADANRKYTLQDLDLLIGERSRLGISTAADLGDYYREFFKITEFLRSRQRLSTSEIARTFYKPFTPTLWQSVHSRLQLKYPDHNPDDFWPLRHILDAAHYVLHGTRVDAPAQGTRSCDHIHSITARTIKTEDFTSLIETVTRTIAQAFASQRTWPLLMHNHRRRESPILRTRIQTRLREVVTTAENSGT
;
A
#
# COMPACT_ATOMS: atom_id res chain seq x y z
N MET A 1 16.48 7.87 -48.62
CA MET A 1 16.17 6.42 -48.55
C MET A 1 14.81 6.20 -47.89
N TRP A 2 13.80 6.88 -48.43
CA TRP A 2 12.35 6.81 -48.15
C TRP A 2 11.57 7.12 -49.45
N ASP A 3 12.25 7.83 -50.34
CA ASP A 3 12.03 8.04 -51.77
C ASP A 3 12.06 6.78 -52.66
N GLN A 4 12.54 5.63 -52.14
CA GLN A 4 12.58 4.36 -52.88
C GLN A 4 11.36 3.46 -52.63
N LEU A 5 10.39 3.92 -51.84
CA LEU A 5 9.21 3.12 -51.52
C LEU A 5 8.25 3.05 -52.73
N PRO A 6 7.72 1.86 -53.08
CA PRO A 6 6.74 1.69 -54.15
C PRO A 6 5.52 2.62 -54.01
N SER A 7 5.04 2.85 -52.78
CA SER A 7 3.93 3.77 -52.52
C SER A 7 4.25 5.25 -52.74
N TYR A 8 5.52 5.64 -52.82
CA TYR A 8 5.91 7.02 -53.12
C TYR A 8 5.72 7.36 -54.60
N ALA A 9 5.89 6.37 -55.49
CA ALA A 9 5.73 6.53 -56.94
C ALA A 9 4.31 6.22 -57.44
N ASP A 10 3.47 5.61 -56.59
CA ASP A 10 2.13 5.15 -56.95
C ASP A 10 1.06 6.18 -56.54
N ALA A 11 0.47 6.85 -57.54
CA ALA A 11 -0.59 7.85 -57.33
C ALA A 11 -1.92 7.25 -56.84
N THR A 12 -2.06 5.93 -56.81
CA THR A 12 -3.25 5.23 -56.29
C THR A 12 -3.16 4.96 -54.79
N LYS A 13 -1.98 5.16 -54.18
CA LYS A 13 -1.74 4.92 -52.76
C LYS A 13 -2.09 6.14 -51.92
N THR A 14 -2.77 5.88 -50.81
CA THR A 14 -3.19 6.91 -49.86
C THR A 14 -2.00 7.33 -49.00
N TYR A 15 -1.99 8.57 -48.51
CA TYR A 15 -0.97 9.07 -47.58
C TYR A 15 -0.78 8.17 -46.35
N GLU A 16 -1.85 7.55 -45.87
CA GLU A 16 -1.83 6.60 -44.75
C GLU A 16 -1.04 5.32 -45.09
N GLU A 17 -1.22 4.77 -46.29
CA GLU A 17 -0.50 3.56 -46.73
C GLU A 17 1.00 3.84 -46.92
N TRP A 18 1.34 4.98 -47.53
CA TRP A 18 2.74 5.42 -47.64
C TRP A 18 3.38 5.61 -46.27
N ARG A 19 2.66 6.25 -45.32
CA ARG A 19 3.14 6.45 -43.95
C ARG A 19 3.38 5.13 -43.22
N GLU A 20 2.50 4.14 -43.38
CA GLU A 20 2.70 2.81 -42.80
C GLU A 20 3.88 2.07 -43.45
N GLU A 21 4.07 2.21 -44.76
CA GLU A 21 5.22 1.61 -45.46
C GLU A 21 6.55 2.25 -45.04
N VAL A 22 6.59 3.57 -44.88
CA VAL A 22 7.75 4.29 -44.31
C VAL A 22 8.04 3.80 -42.90
N LYS A 23 7.02 3.61 -42.04
CA LYS A 23 7.20 3.06 -40.70
C LYS A 23 7.74 1.63 -40.73
N ALA A 24 7.24 0.78 -41.62
CA ALA A 24 7.69 -0.60 -41.77
C ALA A 24 9.14 -0.70 -42.28
N PHE A 25 9.56 0.24 -43.14
CA PHE A 25 10.92 0.32 -43.68
C PHE A 25 11.97 0.67 -42.62
N TYR A 26 11.55 1.25 -41.48
CA TYR A 26 12.39 1.51 -40.32
C TYR A 26 11.98 0.62 -39.14
N PRO A 27 12.40 -0.67 -39.10
CA PRO A 27 12.02 -1.62 -38.06
C PRO A 27 12.52 -1.24 -36.65
N THR A 28 13.46 -0.30 -36.51
CA THR A 28 13.85 0.26 -35.21
C THR A 28 12.74 1.11 -34.57
N ALA A 29 11.79 1.59 -35.36
CA ALA A 29 10.60 2.31 -34.91
C ALA A 29 9.42 1.36 -34.65
N ASP A 30 9.68 0.16 -34.09
CA ASP A 30 8.61 -0.74 -33.70
C ASP A 30 7.76 -0.10 -32.59
N ALA A 31 6.68 0.55 -33.02
CA ALA A 31 5.71 1.19 -32.16
C ALA A 31 5.03 0.18 -31.21
N ASN A 32 5.20 -1.13 -31.40
CA ASN A 32 4.73 -2.15 -30.47
C ASN A 32 5.62 -2.29 -29.22
N ARG A 33 6.88 -1.81 -29.25
CA ARG A 33 7.86 -2.14 -28.20
C ARG A 33 8.38 -0.93 -27.42
N LYS A 34 7.63 0.17 -27.40
CA LYS A 34 8.02 1.41 -26.69
C LYS A 34 8.04 1.25 -25.17
N TYR A 35 7.04 0.58 -24.60
CA TYR A 35 6.97 0.27 -23.17
C TYR A 35 6.47 -1.15 -22.93
N THR A 36 7.02 -1.80 -21.91
CA THR A 36 6.73 -3.17 -21.52
C THR A 36 6.19 -3.23 -20.09
N LEU A 37 5.64 -4.38 -19.69
CA LEU A 37 5.25 -4.60 -18.29
C LEU A 37 6.46 -4.51 -17.34
N GLN A 38 7.65 -4.90 -17.83
CA GLN A 38 8.88 -4.78 -17.06
C GLN A 38 9.23 -3.31 -16.79
N ASP A 39 9.02 -2.40 -17.75
CA ASP A 39 9.25 -0.97 -17.53
C ASP A 39 8.31 -0.39 -16.47
N LEU A 40 7.07 -0.89 -16.42
CA LEU A 40 6.12 -0.54 -15.36
C LEU A 40 6.59 -1.02 -13.99
N ASP A 41 7.04 -2.28 -13.89
CA ASP A 41 7.55 -2.84 -12.63
C ASP A 41 8.84 -2.15 -12.17
N LEU A 42 9.72 -1.78 -13.10
CA LEU A 42 10.92 -0.98 -12.81
C LEU A 42 10.57 0.38 -12.25
N LEU A 43 9.62 1.09 -12.88
CA LEU A 43 9.15 2.39 -12.39
C LEU A 43 8.59 2.27 -10.96
N ILE A 44 7.80 1.23 -10.68
CA ILE A 44 7.23 1.00 -9.34
C ILE A 44 8.34 0.69 -8.34
N GLY A 45 9.29 -0.17 -8.70
CA GLY A 45 10.41 -0.53 -7.83
C GLY A 45 11.28 0.69 -7.49
N GLU A 46 11.57 1.52 -8.49
CA GLU A 46 12.33 2.76 -8.29
C GLU A 46 11.60 3.73 -7.37
N ARG A 47 10.31 3.99 -7.62
CA ARG A 47 9.51 4.92 -6.82
C ARG A 47 9.22 4.40 -5.42
N SER A 48 9.08 3.09 -5.26
CA SER A 48 9.00 2.44 -3.95
C SER A 48 10.28 2.66 -3.13
N ARG A 49 11.45 2.58 -3.77
CA ARG A 49 12.75 2.82 -3.13
C ARG A 49 12.98 4.29 -2.79
N LEU A 50 12.63 5.21 -3.68
CA LEU A 50 12.78 6.65 -3.45
C LEU A 50 11.77 7.16 -2.42
N GLY A 51 10.58 6.54 -2.36
CA GLY A 51 9.45 7.02 -1.60
C GLY A 51 8.77 8.21 -2.28
N ILE A 52 7.47 8.37 -2.01
CA ILE A 52 6.69 9.52 -2.46
C ILE A 52 6.37 10.34 -1.21
N SER A 53 7.00 11.51 -1.09
CA SER A 53 6.91 12.33 0.13
C SER A 53 6.25 13.68 -0.11
N THR A 54 6.34 14.21 -1.33
CA THR A 54 5.77 15.50 -1.71
C THR A 54 4.74 15.35 -2.83
N ALA A 55 3.87 16.36 -2.97
CA ALA A 55 2.94 16.45 -4.10
C ALA A 55 3.67 16.54 -5.46
N ALA A 56 4.89 17.10 -5.49
CA ALA A 56 5.72 17.11 -6.68
C ALA A 56 6.18 15.70 -7.07
N ASP A 57 6.68 14.92 -6.11
CA ASP A 57 7.09 13.52 -6.34
C ASP A 57 5.92 12.68 -6.87
N LEU A 58 4.72 12.88 -6.30
CA LEU A 58 3.51 12.20 -6.74
C LEU A 58 3.15 12.59 -8.18
N GLY A 59 3.22 13.89 -8.50
CA GLY A 59 2.95 14.39 -9.85
C GLY A 59 3.95 13.84 -10.87
N ASP A 60 5.23 13.76 -10.50
CA ASP A 60 6.30 13.22 -11.34
C ASP A 60 6.09 11.73 -11.63
N TYR A 61 5.81 10.96 -10.56
CA TYR A 61 5.44 9.56 -10.68
C TYR A 61 4.21 9.36 -11.56
N TYR A 62 3.14 10.13 -11.34
CA TYR A 62 1.89 10.00 -12.10
C TYR A 62 2.11 10.21 -13.61
N ARG A 63 2.93 11.20 -14.00
CA ARG A 63 3.20 11.47 -15.43
C ARG A 63 3.93 10.31 -16.10
N GLU A 64 4.92 9.72 -15.44
CA GLU A 64 5.66 8.55 -15.97
C GLU A 64 4.77 7.32 -16.01
N PHE A 65 4.04 7.06 -14.92
CA PHE A 65 3.12 5.95 -14.79
C PHE A 65 2.02 6.01 -15.86
N PHE A 66 1.43 7.18 -16.09
CA PHE A 66 0.38 7.38 -17.09
C PHE A 66 0.90 7.09 -18.50
N LYS A 67 2.10 7.56 -18.87
CA LYS A 67 2.69 7.30 -20.19
C LYS A 67 2.85 5.80 -20.47
N ILE A 68 3.36 5.05 -19.49
CA ILE A 68 3.58 3.60 -19.62
C ILE A 68 2.24 2.86 -19.66
N THR A 69 1.34 3.15 -18.71
CA THR A 69 0.08 2.43 -18.56
C THR A 69 -0.91 2.70 -19.70
N GLU A 70 -0.97 3.94 -20.23
CA GLU A 70 -1.78 4.25 -21.42
C GLU A 70 -1.31 3.48 -22.65
N PHE A 71 0.01 3.38 -22.84
CA PHE A 71 0.56 2.57 -23.92
C PHE A 71 0.18 1.10 -23.76
N LEU A 72 0.36 0.52 -22.57
CA LEU A 72 0.02 -0.88 -22.30
C LEU A 72 -1.49 -1.15 -22.42
N ARG A 73 -2.33 -0.20 -22.01
CA ARG A 73 -3.79 -0.26 -22.15
C ARG A 73 -4.21 -0.25 -23.61
N SER A 74 -3.61 0.63 -24.43
CA SER A 74 -3.89 0.69 -25.88
C SER A 74 -3.59 -0.63 -26.60
N ARG A 75 -2.66 -1.42 -26.04
CA ARG A 75 -2.26 -2.74 -26.53
C ARG A 75 -2.99 -3.90 -25.85
N GLN A 76 -3.99 -3.62 -25.01
CA GLN A 76 -4.74 -4.61 -24.23
C GLN A 76 -3.86 -5.52 -23.35
N ARG A 77 -2.67 -5.03 -22.96
CA ARG A 77 -1.74 -5.78 -22.10
C ARG A 77 -1.96 -5.55 -20.61
N LEU A 78 -2.77 -4.53 -20.27
CA LEU A 78 -3.08 -4.13 -18.91
C LEU A 78 -4.48 -3.56 -18.86
N SER A 79 -5.31 -4.06 -17.94
CA SER A 79 -6.67 -3.59 -17.72
C SER A 79 -6.72 -2.38 -16.79
N THR A 80 -7.81 -1.63 -16.83
CA THR A 80 -8.01 -0.45 -15.96
C THR A 80 -7.96 -0.77 -14.47
N SER A 81 -8.45 -1.96 -14.06
CA SER A 81 -8.41 -2.40 -12.66
C SER A 81 -6.98 -2.75 -12.22
N GLU A 82 -6.19 -3.37 -13.09
CA GLU A 82 -4.76 -3.65 -12.83
C GLU A 82 -3.94 -2.37 -12.74
N ILE A 83 -4.20 -1.38 -13.60
CA ILE A 83 -3.59 -0.05 -13.52
C ILE A 83 -3.85 0.55 -12.15
N ALA A 84 -5.11 0.57 -11.71
CA ALA A 84 -5.48 1.15 -10.42
C ALA A 84 -4.82 0.42 -9.24
N ARG A 85 -4.78 -0.92 -9.26
CA ARG A 85 -4.10 -1.74 -8.24
C ARG A 85 -2.60 -1.53 -8.18
N THR A 86 -2.01 -1.19 -9.32
CA THR A 86 -0.56 -1.04 -9.45
C THR A 86 -0.11 0.34 -8.99
N PHE A 87 -0.97 1.35 -9.08
CA PHE A 87 -0.64 2.74 -8.78
C PHE A 87 -0.22 3.00 -7.32
N TYR A 88 -0.83 2.34 -6.34
CA TYR A 88 -0.50 2.55 -4.93
C TYR A 88 0.61 1.64 -4.39
N LYS A 89 1.12 0.70 -5.21
CA LYS A 89 2.23 -0.20 -4.82
C LYS A 89 3.51 0.51 -4.37
N PRO A 90 3.95 1.64 -4.97
CA PRO A 90 5.15 2.33 -4.54
C PRO A 90 4.93 3.23 -3.31
N PHE A 91 3.70 3.30 -2.77
CA PHE A 91 3.44 4.15 -1.62
C PHE A 91 4.07 3.53 -0.37
N THR A 92 4.66 4.39 0.46
CA THR A 92 5.09 3.95 1.79
C THR A 92 3.87 3.49 2.59
N PRO A 93 4.01 2.52 3.51
CA PRO A 93 2.89 2.05 4.31
C PRO A 93 2.17 3.19 5.04
N THR A 94 2.91 4.17 5.55
CA THR A 94 2.35 5.35 6.25
C THR A 94 1.54 6.26 5.32
N LEU A 95 2.03 6.50 4.10
CA LEU A 95 1.30 7.26 3.10
C LEU A 95 0.02 6.53 2.69
N TRP A 96 0.12 5.22 2.41
CA TRP A 96 -1.03 4.42 2.01
C TRP A 96 -2.13 4.41 3.08
N GLN A 97 -1.79 4.25 4.36
CA GLN A 97 -2.77 4.29 5.46
C GLN A 97 -3.52 5.63 5.52
N SER A 98 -2.80 6.74 5.31
CA SER A 98 -3.38 8.08 5.29
C SER A 98 -4.33 8.26 4.09
N VAL A 99 -3.90 7.80 2.91
CA VAL A 99 -4.71 7.82 1.69
C VAL A 99 -5.95 6.95 1.83
N HIS A 100 -5.81 5.74 2.37
CA HIS A 100 -6.89 4.81 2.61
C HIS A 100 -7.92 5.37 3.59
N SER A 101 -7.48 5.97 4.69
CA SER A 101 -8.36 6.64 5.65
C SER A 101 -9.15 7.77 5.00
N ARG A 102 -8.51 8.55 4.12
CA ARG A 102 -9.18 9.62 3.37
C ARG A 102 -10.20 9.07 2.36
N LEU A 103 -9.89 7.95 1.69
CA LEU A 103 -10.81 7.27 0.78
C LEU A 103 -12.06 6.79 1.50
N GLN A 104 -11.92 6.13 2.65
CA GLN A 104 -13.04 5.65 3.46
C GLN A 104 -13.93 6.79 3.97
N LEU A 105 -13.33 7.93 4.35
CA LEU A 105 -14.10 9.09 4.78
C LEU A 105 -14.90 9.72 3.63
N LYS A 106 -14.35 9.72 2.40
CA LYS A 106 -15.00 10.32 1.22
C LYS A 106 -16.05 9.38 0.60
N TYR A 107 -15.84 8.08 0.71
CA TYR A 107 -16.69 7.03 0.13
C TYR A 107 -17.00 5.97 1.20
N PRO A 108 -17.88 6.27 2.17
CA PRO A 108 -18.22 5.35 3.24
C PRO A 108 -18.94 4.09 2.75
N ASP A 109 -19.69 4.19 1.65
CA ASP A 109 -20.46 3.09 1.07
C ASP A 109 -19.65 2.22 0.08
N HIS A 110 -18.32 2.41 0.01
CA HIS A 110 -17.47 1.63 -0.89
C HIS A 110 -17.30 0.19 -0.39
N ASN A 111 -17.56 -0.78 -1.27
CA ASN A 111 -17.42 -2.20 -0.95
C ASN A 111 -15.93 -2.57 -0.81
N PRO A 112 -15.51 -3.24 0.29
CA PRO A 112 -14.12 -3.68 0.46
C PRO A 112 -13.61 -4.61 -0.66
N ASP A 113 -14.49 -5.35 -1.34
CA ASP A 113 -14.11 -6.24 -2.46
C ASP A 113 -13.89 -5.47 -3.78
N ASP A 114 -14.42 -4.25 -3.88
CA ASP A 114 -14.29 -3.43 -5.08
C ASP A 114 -12.95 -2.69 -5.10
N PHE A 115 -12.35 -2.61 -6.30
CA PHE A 115 -11.12 -1.86 -6.48
C PHE A 115 -11.38 -0.35 -6.44
N TRP A 116 -10.43 0.38 -5.86
CA TRP A 116 -10.47 1.84 -5.86
C TRP A 116 -10.16 2.39 -7.26
N PRO A 117 -11.01 3.26 -7.84
CA PRO A 117 -10.69 3.92 -9.10
C PRO A 117 -9.45 4.80 -8.96
N LEU A 118 -8.55 4.75 -9.96
CA LEU A 118 -7.29 5.50 -9.97
C LEU A 118 -7.47 6.99 -9.60
N ARG A 119 -8.50 7.63 -10.18
CA ARG A 119 -8.82 9.04 -9.91
C ARG A 119 -9.08 9.34 -8.42
N HIS A 120 -9.72 8.42 -7.69
CA HIS A 120 -10.05 8.62 -6.28
C HIS A 120 -8.78 8.50 -5.44
N ILE A 121 -7.92 7.53 -5.79
CA ILE A 121 -6.63 7.34 -5.12
C ILE A 121 -5.73 8.56 -5.33
N LEU A 122 -5.66 9.07 -6.56
CA LEU A 122 -4.86 10.25 -6.90
C LEU A 122 -5.34 11.49 -6.13
N ASP A 123 -6.65 11.76 -6.11
CA ASP A 123 -7.24 12.87 -5.38
C ASP A 123 -7.00 12.77 -3.86
N ALA A 124 -7.18 11.58 -3.28
CA ALA A 124 -6.89 11.33 -1.87
C ALA A 124 -5.38 11.51 -1.56
N ALA A 125 -4.50 11.04 -2.44
CA ALA A 125 -3.05 11.19 -2.29
C ALA A 125 -2.62 12.66 -2.37
N HIS A 126 -3.17 13.44 -3.30
CA HIS A 126 -2.96 14.88 -3.34
C HIS A 126 -3.41 15.53 -2.03
N TYR A 127 -4.61 15.22 -1.53
CA TYR A 127 -5.08 15.79 -0.27
C TYR A 127 -4.13 15.49 0.90
N VAL A 128 -3.68 14.24 1.03
CA VAL A 128 -2.76 13.84 2.10
C VAL A 128 -1.42 14.56 1.98
N LEU A 129 -0.86 14.66 0.77
CA LEU A 129 0.44 15.28 0.53
C LEU A 129 0.42 16.82 0.56
N HIS A 130 -0.72 17.45 0.25
CA HIS A 130 -0.93 18.88 0.42
C HIS A 130 -1.31 19.26 1.87
N GLY A 131 -1.92 18.32 2.60
CA GLY A 131 -2.55 18.55 3.91
C GLY A 131 -1.70 18.14 5.12
N THR A 132 -0.51 17.58 4.96
CA THR A 132 0.41 17.27 6.08
C THR A 132 1.10 18.53 6.62
N ARG A 133 0.29 19.42 7.19
CA ARG A 133 0.58 20.18 8.41
C ARG A 133 -0.68 20.14 9.28
N VAL A 134 -0.93 19.00 9.91
CA VAL A 134 -1.68 18.96 11.16
C VAL A 134 -0.77 18.22 12.14
N ASP A 135 -0.10 19.06 12.92
CA ASP A 135 0.72 18.85 14.10
C ASP A 135 0.73 17.44 14.71
N ALA A 136 1.94 16.88 14.76
CA ALA A 136 2.38 16.11 15.92
C ALA A 136 2.21 16.98 17.19
N PRO A 137 1.87 16.40 18.36
CA PRO A 137 1.69 17.21 19.58
C PRO A 137 3.06 17.69 20.06
N ALA A 138 3.38 18.97 19.85
CA ALA A 138 4.56 19.61 20.39
C ALA A 138 4.18 20.91 21.13
N GLN A 139 4.68 21.00 22.36
CA GLN A 139 4.48 22.03 23.35
C GLN A 139 4.93 23.43 22.90
N GLY A 140 4.32 24.48 23.49
CA GLY A 140 5.06 25.70 23.85
C GLY A 140 4.47 27.07 23.47
N THR A 141 3.76 27.69 24.43
CA THR A 141 3.86 29.10 24.87
C THR A 141 3.91 30.27 23.85
N ARG A 142 2.93 31.19 23.86
CA ARG A 142 2.89 32.48 24.61
C ARG A 142 1.76 33.40 24.14
N SER A 143 1.27 34.19 25.10
CA SER A 143 0.09 35.07 25.14
C SER A 143 0.14 36.35 24.29
N CYS A 144 -1.03 36.88 23.87
CA CYS A 144 -1.54 38.20 24.29
C CYS A 144 -3.01 38.42 23.85
N ASP A 145 -3.71 39.20 24.67
CA ASP A 145 -5.16 39.40 24.84
C ASP A 145 -5.91 40.10 23.69
N HIS A 146 -7.22 39.82 23.50
CA HIS A 146 -8.33 40.75 23.83
C HIS A 146 -9.76 40.19 23.52
N ILE A 147 -10.55 40.00 24.59
CA ILE A 147 -11.99 40.29 24.82
C ILE A 147 -13.15 39.51 24.14
N HIS A 148 -13.87 38.78 25.04
CA HIS A 148 -15.33 38.59 25.23
C HIS A 148 -16.15 37.95 24.09
N SER A 149 -17.14 37.07 24.31
CA SER A 149 -17.62 36.26 25.43
C SER A 149 -18.81 35.47 24.85
N ILE A 150 -18.68 34.17 24.57
CA ILE A 150 -19.84 33.25 24.51
C ILE A 150 -19.41 31.88 25.05
N THR A 151 -19.68 31.70 26.34
CA THR A 151 -19.95 30.45 27.08
C THR A 151 -19.27 29.18 26.58
N ALA A 152 -18.01 29.01 26.97
CA ALA A 152 -17.34 27.72 26.96
C ALA A 152 -18.05 26.77 27.95
N ARG A 153 -18.56 25.65 27.44
CA ARG A 153 -18.91 24.49 28.25
C ARG A 153 -17.64 24.07 29.00
N THR A 154 -17.60 24.38 30.29
CA THR A 154 -16.54 23.97 31.22
C THR A 154 -16.49 22.43 31.22
N ILE A 155 -15.51 21.86 30.52
CA ILE A 155 -15.13 20.47 30.77
C ILE A 155 -14.46 20.50 32.14
N LYS A 156 -15.23 20.13 33.17
CA LYS A 156 -14.70 19.80 34.48
C LYS A 156 -13.71 18.65 34.27
N THR A 157 -12.42 18.97 34.33
CA THR A 157 -11.36 17.97 34.47
C THR A 157 -11.42 17.46 35.90
N GLU A 158 -12.37 16.56 36.17
CA GLU A 158 -12.34 15.76 37.38
C GLU A 158 -11.19 14.75 37.25
N ASP A 159 -10.40 14.66 38.31
CA ASP A 159 -9.11 13.98 38.39
C ASP A 159 -9.22 12.50 37.99
N PHE A 160 -8.84 12.20 36.74
CA PHE A 160 -8.81 10.84 36.18
C PHE A 160 -7.81 9.91 36.90
N THR A 161 -6.95 10.47 37.75
CA THR A 161 -6.04 9.75 38.63
C THR A 161 -6.79 8.81 39.59
N SER A 162 -7.94 9.23 40.13
CA SER A 162 -8.77 8.38 41.00
C SER A 162 -9.38 7.17 40.26
N LEU A 163 -9.71 7.34 38.98
CA LEU A 163 -10.21 6.27 38.13
C LEU A 163 -9.10 5.25 37.81
N ILE A 164 -7.88 5.72 37.55
CA ILE A 164 -6.71 4.84 37.34
C ILE A 164 -6.36 4.08 38.62
N GLU A 165 -6.41 4.72 39.79
CA GLU A 165 -6.23 4.03 41.06
C GLU A 165 -7.30 2.96 41.31
N THR A 166 -8.55 3.24 40.95
CA THR A 166 -9.65 2.29 41.12
C THR A 166 -9.47 1.07 40.21
N VAL A 167 -9.06 1.27 38.95
CA VAL A 167 -8.80 0.18 38.00
C VAL A 167 -7.59 -0.65 38.44
N THR A 168 -6.49 0.00 38.83
CA THR A 168 -5.29 -0.71 39.31
C THR A 168 -5.58 -1.51 40.58
N ARG A 169 -6.36 -0.96 41.52
CA ARG A 169 -6.76 -1.68 42.75
C ARG A 169 -7.68 -2.88 42.45
N THR A 170 -8.61 -2.73 41.50
CA THR A 170 -9.52 -3.81 41.08
C THR A 170 -8.76 -4.97 40.43
N ILE A 171 -7.79 -4.68 39.57
CA ILE A 171 -6.95 -5.70 38.92
C ILE A 171 -6.05 -6.40 39.95
N ALA A 172 -5.44 -5.66 40.87
CA ALA A 172 -4.62 -6.23 41.94
C ALA A 172 -5.44 -7.19 42.85
N GLN A 173 -6.69 -6.84 43.17
CA GLN A 173 -7.59 -7.71 43.94
C GLN A 173 -8.03 -8.96 43.16
N ALA A 174 -8.19 -8.87 41.84
CA ALA A 174 -8.50 -10.02 41.00
C ALA A 174 -7.34 -11.05 40.98
N PHE A 175 -6.09 -10.59 40.96
CA PHE A 175 -4.93 -11.48 41.02
C PHE A 175 -4.66 -12.05 42.42
N ALA A 176 -4.95 -11.29 43.48
CA ALA A 176 -4.84 -11.78 44.86
C ALA A 176 -5.87 -12.88 45.20
N SER A 177 -6.98 -12.95 44.46
CA SER A 177 -8.07 -13.90 44.71
C SER A 177 -7.92 -15.25 44.01
N GLN A 178 -6.86 -15.46 43.20
CA GLN A 178 -6.57 -16.76 42.58
C GLN A 178 -5.55 -17.57 43.40
N ARG A 179 -5.89 -17.90 44.64
CA ARG A 179 -5.27 -19.01 45.38
C ARG A 179 -6.31 -19.62 46.28
N THR A 180 -6.96 -20.68 45.80
CA THR A 180 -7.46 -21.82 46.59
C THR A 180 -8.15 -22.80 45.65
N TRP A 181 -7.46 -23.88 45.29
CA TRP A 181 -8.12 -25.14 44.92
C TRP A 181 -8.01 -26.04 46.15
N PRO A 182 -9.11 -26.39 46.85
CA PRO A 182 -9.07 -27.42 47.86
C PRO A 182 -8.85 -28.76 47.18
N LEU A 183 -7.85 -29.49 47.67
CA LEU A 183 -7.54 -30.87 47.28
C LEU A 183 -8.75 -31.77 47.58
N LEU A 184 -9.39 -32.28 46.53
CA LEU A 184 -10.11 -33.55 46.62
C LEU A 184 -10.01 -34.28 45.28
N MET A 185 -9.24 -35.35 45.33
CA MET A 185 -9.02 -36.31 44.26
C MET A 185 -10.34 -36.90 43.76
N HIS A 186 -10.61 -36.80 42.46
CA HIS A 186 -11.36 -37.83 41.77
C HIS A 186 -10.85 -38.03 40.34
N ASN A 187 -10.12 -39.12 40.17
CA ASN A 187 -9.67 -39.65 38.89
C ASN A 187 -10.89 -40.22 38.14
N HIS A 188 -11.21 -39.71 36.95
CA HIS A 188 -11.93 -40.48 35.94
C HIS A 188 -11.61 -39.99 34.52
N ARG A 189 -10.66 -40.69 33.89
CA ARG A 189 -10.74 -41.20 32.51
C ARG A 189 -11.24 -40.21 31.44
N ARG A 190 -10.31 -39.55 30.73
CA ARG A 190 -10.53 -39.20 29.31
C ARG A 190 -9.36 -39.67 28.45
N ARG A 191 -9.75 -40.34 27.37
CA ARG A 191 -8.94 -41.03 26.38
C ARG A 191 -8.03 -40.03 25.65
N GLU A 192 -6.74 -40.30 25.59
CA GLU A 192 -5.85 -39.65 24.63
C GLU A 192 -6.09 -40.24 23.24
N SER A 193 -6.33 -39.38 22.25
CA SER A 193 -6.34 -39.76 20.83
C SER A 193 -4.96 -39.49 20.21
N PRO A 194 -4.28 -40.51 19.68
CA PRO A 194 -2.88 -40.45 19.25
C PRO A 194 -2.76 -40.03 17.78
N ILE A 195 -2.94 -38.74 17.44
CA ILE A 195 -2.78 -38.31 16.02
C ILE A 195 -1.90 -37.06 15.83
N LEU A 196 -1.52 -36.30 16.86
CA LEU A 196 -0.76 -35.05 16.64
C LEU A 196 0.66 -35.02 17.24
N ARG A 197 1.32 -36.19 17.35
CA ARG A 197 2.75 -36.25 17.75
C ARG A 197 3.74 -36.50 16.60
N THR A 198 3.30 -36.54 15.34
CA THR A 198 4.18 -36.88 14.21
C THR A 198 4.38 -35.75 13.20
N ARG A 199 4.63 -34.52 13.66
CA ARG A 199 5.11 -33.47 12.74
C ARG A 199 6.09 -32.43 13.29
N ILE A 200 6.55 -32.58 14.54
CA ILE A 200 7.54 -31.67 15.15
C ILE A 200 8.91 -32.35 15.34
N GLN A 201 9.06 -33.66 15.11
CA GLN A 201 10.36 -34.34 15.23
C GLN A 201 11.17 -34.53 13.91
N THR A 202 10.63 -34.21 12.74
CA THR A 202 11.35 -34.44 11.47
C THR A 202 12.16 -33.24 10.95
N ARG A 203 12.21 -32.11 11.67
CA ARG A 203 12.97 -30.92 11.23
C ARG A 203 14.20 -30.58 12.10
N LEU A 204 14.69 -31.55 12.86
CA LEU A 204 15.94 -31.45 13.64
C LEU A 204 16.98 -32.53 13.28
N ARG A 205 16.81 -33.26 12.17
CA ARG A 205 17.82 -34.21 11.66
C ARG A 205 18.42 -33.88 10.30
N GLU A 206 17.92 -32.88 9.56
CA GLU A 206 18.49 -32.50 8.25
C GLU A 206 19.49 -31.33 8.31
N VAL A 207 19.66 -30.65 9.45
CA VAL A 207 20.66 -29.56 9.60
C VAL A 207 22.01 -30.08 10.12
N VAL A 208 22.08 -31.32 10.61
CA VAL A 208 23.31 -31.91 11.16
C VAL A 208 24.14 -32.68 10.11
N THR A 209 23.56 -33.10 8.97
CA THR A 209 24.28 -33.91 7.96
C THR A 209 24.87 -33.12 6.79
N THR A 210 24.69 -31.80 6.72
CA THR A 210 25.31 -30.96 5.67
C THR A 210 26.58 -30.23 6.11
N ALA A 211 27.01 -30.40 7.36
CA ALA A 211 28.27 -29.86 7.86
C ALA A 211 29.44 -30.87 7.82
N GLU A 212 29.21 -32.13 7.44
CA GLU A 212 30.22 -33.21 7.46
C GLU A 212 30.69 -33.65 6.05
N ASN A 213 30.30 -32.93 4.97
CA ASN A 213 30.73 -33.27 3.60
C ASN A 213 31.29 -32.09 2.81
N SER A 214 31.92 -31.13 3.49
CA SER A 214 32.70 -30.05 2.86
C SER A 214 33.93 -29.76 3.70
N GLY A 215 34.78 -30.77 3.83
CA GLY A 215 36.13 -30.70 4.37
C GLY A 215 37.01 -31.63 3.56
N THR A 216 37.84 -31.01 2.71
CA THR A 216 39.03 -31.57 2.06
C THR A 216 39.94 -32.33 3.01
#